data_AF-A0A7I8CAC5-F1
#
_entry.id   AF-A0A7I8CAC5-F1
#
_cell.length_a   1.000
_cell.length_b   1.000
_cell.length_c   1.000
_cell.angle_alpha   90.00
_cell.angle_beta   90.00
_cell.angle_gamma   90.00
#
_symmetry.space_group_name_H-M   'P 1'
#
loop_
_entity.id
_entity.type
_entity.pdbx_description
1 polymer ?
#
loop_
_entity_poly.entity_id
_entity_poly.type
_entity_poly.pdbx_seq_one_letter_code
_entity_poly.pdbx_strand_id
1 'polypeptide(L)'
;MRHGLTGRQFNAIPISLQGKIDSIVALRTERAAALTQQIGRAATVIDKLEKQARGGAKLHQKRRRLGVLQAKLEQIRADQKAGRVRLCFGSRKLFGAQFALTQNGYASHAEWKADWQVRRAVLRARQQGRDGRQSIVPGKR
;
A
#
# COMPACT_ATOMS: atom_id res chain seq x y z
N MET A 1 19.58 -30.23 -2.01
CA MET A 1 19.18 -28.85 -2.36
C MET A 1 17.66 -28.72 -2.27
N ARG A 2 17.11 -28.12 -1.20
CA ARG A 2 15.68 -28.22 -0.87
C ARG A 2 14.75 -27.32 -1.70
N HIS A 3 15.30 -26.32 -2.41
CA HIS A 3 14.52 -25.27 -3.10
C HIS A 3 15.08 -24.81 -4.46
N GLY A 4 16.09 -25.47 -5.03
CA GLY A 4 16.61 -25.15 -6.37
C GLY A 4 17.29 -23.77 -6.56
N LEU A 5 17.51 -23.00 -5.50
CA LEU A 5 18.15 -21.67 -5.58
C LEU A 5 19.67 -21.77 -5.47
N THR A 6 20.39 -21.04 -6.34
CA THR A 6 21.84 -20.84 -6.18
C THR A 6 22.12 -19.81 -5.09
N GLY A 7 23.31 -19.84 -4.49
CA GLY A 7 23.70 -18.87 -3.44
C GLY A 7 23.58 -17.41 -3.90
N ARG A 8 23.88 -17.13 -5.19
CA ARG A 8 23.67 -15.79 -5.79
C ARG A 8 22.20 -15.39 -5.82
N GLN A 9 21.30 -16.30 -6.20
CA GLN A 9 19.86 -16.04 -6.20
C GLN A 9 19.34 -15.80 -4.78
N PHE A 10 19.82 -16.57 -3.81
CA PHE A 10 19.46 -16.40 -2.41
C PHE A 10 19.87 -15.01 -1.87
N ASN A 11 21.09 -14.56 -2.18
CA ASN A 11 21.61 -13.26 -1.75
C ASN A 11 20.98 -12.07 -2.50
N ALA A 12 20.56 -12.26 -3.75
CA ALA A 12 19.92 -11.20 -4.53
C ALA A 12 18.52 -10.82 -4.03
N ILE A 13 17.77 -11.78 -3.47
CA ILE A 13 16.41 -11.57 -2.94
C ILE A 13 16.36 -10.51 -1.83
N PRO A 14 17.13 -10.59 -0.73
CA PRO A 14 17.10 -9.59 0.33
C PRO A 14 17.57 -8.22 -0.14
N ILE A 15 18.60 -8.14 -1.00
CA ILE A 15 19.09 -6.88 -1.57
C ILE A 15 17.99 -6.19 -2.38
N SER A 16 17.31 -6.93 -3.27
CA SER A 16 16.20 -6.39 -4.06
C SER A 16 15.02 -5.96 -3.20
N LEU A 17 14.72 -6.72 -2.13
CA LEU A 17 13.66 -6.37 -1.19
C LEU A 17 14.00 -5.10 -0.41
N GLN A 18 15.23 -4.99 0.09
CA GLN A 18 15.69 -3.84 0.86
C GLN A 18 15.64 -2.56 0.01
N GLY A 19 16.13 -2.61 -1.23
CA GLY A 19 16.05 -1.44 -2.13
C GLY A 19 14.61 -0.98 -2.40
N LYS A 20 13.64 -1.90 -2.48
CA LYS A 20 12.20 -1.55 -2.60
C LYS A 20 11.66 -0.91 -1.33
N ILE A 21 12.08 -1.40 -0.16
CA ILE A 21 11.71 -0.83 1.14
C ILE A 21 12.25 0.58 1.25
N ASP A 22 13.54 0.77 0.97
CA ASP A 22 14.23 2.06 1.08
C ASP A 22 13.62 3.09 0.13
N SER A 23 13.33 2.69 -1.11
CA SER A 23 12.62 3.54 -2.07
C SER A 23 11.26 3.99 -1.52
N ILE A 24 10.47 3.08 -0.95
CA ILE A 24 9.17 3.46 -0.36
C ILE A 24 9.36 4.41 0.82
N VAL A 25 10.36 4.18 1.67
CA VAL A 25 10.64 5.03 2.84
C VAL A 25 11.03 6.44 2.39
N ALA A 26 11.96 6.55 1.44
CA ALA A 26 12.42 7.82 0.90
C ALA A 26 11.27 8.64 0.28
N LEU A 27 10.40 8.02 -0.52
CA LEU A 27 9.30 8.72 -1.19
C LEU A 27 8.15 9.16 -0.26
N ARG A 28 8.07 8.67 0.99
CA ARG A 28 6.91 8.95 1.86
C ARG A 28 6.79 10.41 2.24
N THR A 29 7.91 11.05 2.55
CA THR A 29 7.96 12.45 2.99
C THR A 29 7.45 13.36 1.88
N GLU A 30 7.99 13.20 0.67
CA GLU A 30 7.56 13.93 -0.53
C GLU A 30 6.08 13.69 -0.84
N ARG A 31 5.63 12.44 -0.79
CA ARG A 31 4.20 12.10 -1.02
C ARG A 31 3.28 12.73 0.02
N ALA A 32 3.67 12.74 1.29
CA ALA A 32 2.89 13.36 2.36
C ALA A 32 2.80 14.89 2.18
N ALA A 33 3.92 15.53 1.82
CA ALA A 33 3.95 16.95 1.49
C ALA A 33 3.05 17.29 0.30
N ALA A 34 3.15 16.53 -0.79
CA ALA A 34 2.32 16.71 -1.98
C ALA A 34 0.81 16.54 -1.66
N LEU A 35 0.44 15.54 -0.86
CA LEU A 35 -0.95 15.35 -0.43
C LEU A 35 -1.45 16.52 0.41
N THR A 36 -0.62 17.05 1.31
CA THR A 36 -0.97 18.22 2.14
C THR A 36 -1.26 19.43 1.26
N GLN A 37 -0.41 19.69 0.26
CA GLN A 37 -0.64 20.77 -0.70
C GLN A 37 -1.94 20.56 -1.51
N GLN A 38 -2.21 19.34 -1.96
CA GLN A 38 -3.44 19.01 -2.69
C GLN A 38 -4.69 19.19 -1.83
N ILE A 39 -4.62 18.83 -0.54
CA ILE A 39 -5.70 19.03 0.44
C ILE A 39 -5.99 20.52 0.61
N GLY A 40 -4.94 21.34 0.80
CA GLY A 40 -5.09 22.79 0.92
C GLY A 40 -5.77 23.41 -0.30
N ARG A 41 -5.30 23.07 -1.51
CA ARG A 41 -5.93 23.53 -2.77
C ARG A 41 -7.39 23.07 -2.89
N ALA A 42 -7.67 21.81 -2.56
CA ALA A 42 -9.03 21.26 -2.62
C ALA A 42 -9.97 21.97 -1.64
N ALA A 43 -9.50 22.28 -0.43
CA ALA A 43 -10.27 23.01 0.58
C ALA A 43 -10.61 24.43 0.08
N THR A 44 -9.65 25.17 -0.49
CA THR A 44 -9.92 26.50 -1.06
C THR A 44 -10.95 26.46 -2.20
N VAL A 45 -10.88 25.45 -3.06
CA VAL A 45 -11.87 25.28 -4.15
C VAL A 45 -13.25 24.96 -3.59
N ILE A 46 -13.32 24.14 -2.55
CA ILE A 46 -14.59 23.82 -1.87
C ILE A 46 -15.19 25.09 -1.25
N ASP A 47 -14.43 25.88 -0.51
CA ASP A 47 -14.90 27.14 0.09
C ASP A 47 -15.47 28.10 -0.97
N LYS A 48 -14.78 28.26 -2.11
CA LYS A 48 -15.29 29.06 -3.24
C LYS A 48 -16.59 28.49 -3.80
N LEU A 49 -16.68 27.18 -3.99
CA LEU A 49 -17.88 26.52 -4.51
C LEU A 49 -19.04 26.56 -3.52
N GLU A 50 -18.80 26.51 -2.22
CA GLU A 50 -19.83 26.65 -1.18
C GLU A 50 -20.47 28.04 -1.19
N LYS A 51 -19.67 29.07 -1.48
CA LYS A 51 -20.14 30.46 -1.65
C LYS A 51 -20.93 30.67 -2.94
N GLN A 52 -20.56 30.00 -4.04
CA GLN A 52 -21.16 30.20 -5.36
C GLN A 52 -22.34 29.27 -5.67
N ALA A 53 -22.33 28.03 -5.17
CA ALA A 53 -23.28 26.99 -5.54
C ALA A 53 -23.55 26.08 -4.33
N ARG A 54 -24.50 26.49 -3.49
CA ARG A 54 -24.98 25.67 -2.37
C ARG A 54 -25.68 24.42 -2.90
N GLY A 55 -25.01 23.27 -2.82
CA GLY A 55 -25.64 21.95 -2.99
C GLY A 55 -25.46 21.24 -4.34
N GLY A 56 -24.62 21.73 -5.26
CA GLY A 56 -24.43 21.09 -6.56
C GLY A 56 -23.64 19.77 -6.52
N ALA A 57 -23.89 18.87 -7.47
CA ALA A 57 -23.14 17.60 -7.63
C ALA A 57 -21.61 17.82 -7.70
N LYS A 58 -21.17 18.94 -8.30
CA LYS A 58 -19.77 19.34 -8.37
C LYS A 58 -19.15 19.55 -6.97
N LEU A 59 -19.86 20.21 -6.06
CA LEU A 59 -19.40 20.43 -4.69
C LEU A 59 -19.29 19.09 -3.94
N HIS A 60 -20.30 18.23 -4.07
CA HIS A 60 -20.27 16.88 -3.48
C HIS A 60 -19.06 16.07 -3.96
N GLN A 61 -18.78 16.03 -5.27
CA GLN A 61 -17.62 15.31 -5.81
C GLN A 61 -16.29 15.87 -5.28
N LYS A 62 -16.18 17.20 -5.09
CA LYS A 62 -14.98 17.82 -4.52
C LYS A 62 -14.82 17.50 -3.04
N ARG A 63 -15.89 17.54 -2.24
CA ARG A 63 -15.87 17.09 -0.83
C ARG A 63 -15.48 15.62 -0.70
N ARG A 64 -16.06 14.75 -1.52
CA ARG A 64 -15.66 13.33 -1.57
C ARG A 64 -14.18 13.17 -1.90
N ARG A 65 -13.67 13.91 -2.90
CA ARG A 65 -12.25 13.87 -3.26
C ARG A 65 -11.36 14.34 -2.11
N LEU A 66 -11.75 15.40 -1.40
CA LEU A 66 -11.03 15.90 -0.22
C LEU A 66 -10.92 14.80 0.86
N GLY A 67 -12.03 14.14 1.20
CA GLY A 67 -12.03 13.04 2.17
C GLY A 67 -11.10 11.89 1.77
N VAL A 68 -11.07 11.53 0.48
CA VAL A 68 -10.12 10.52 -0.03
C VAL A 68 -8.67 10.96 0.12
N LEU A 69 -8.35 12.24 -0.12
CA LEU A 69 -6.98 12.76 0.04
C LEU A 69 -6.57 12.78 1.51
N GLN A 70 -7.46 13.21 2.41
CA GLN A 70 -7.23 13.21 3.86
C GLN A 70 -6.99 11.79 4.37
N ALA A 71 -7.85 10.82 4.01
CA ALA A 71 -7.69 9.43 4.40
C ALA A 71 -6.35 8.83 3.91
N LYS A 72 -5.89 9.21 2.72
CA LYS A 72 -4.57 8.79 2.20
C LYS A 72 -3.42 9.38 3.00
N LEU A 73 -3.49 10.66 3.37
CA LEU A 73 -2.47 11.32 4.16
C LEU A 73 -2.37 10.68 5.56
N GLU A 74 -3.50 10.51 6.22
CA GLU A 74 -3.57 9.83 7.52
C GLU A 74 -3.02 8.41 7.44
N GLN A 75 -3.30 7.71 6.35
CA GLN A 75 -2.76 6.37 6.16
C GLN A 75 -1.23 6.36 6.06
N ILE A 76 -0.64 7.30 5.31
CA ILE A 76 0.82 7.42 5.17
C ILE A 76 1.44 7.77 6.52
N ARG A 77 0.85 8.71 7.26
CA ARG A 77 1.32 9.09 8.61
C ARG A 77 1.25 7.93 9.59
N ALA A 78 0.16 7.17 9.59
CA ALA A 78 0.02 5.98 10.42
C ALA A 78 1.06 4.90 10.05
N ASP A 79 1.30 4.67 8.75
CA ASP A 79 2.31 3.72 8.30
C ASP A 79 3.74 4.19 8.64
N GLN A 80 4.01 5.50 8.62
CA GLN A 80 5.29 6.09 9.06
C GLN A 80 5.49 5.90 10.57
N LYS A 81 4.50 6.26 11.39
CA LYS A 81 4.54 6.11 12.86
C LYS A 81 4.74 4.66 13.27
N ALA A 82 4.10 3.72 12.56
CA ALA A 82 4.21 2.30 12.83
C ALA A 82 5.44 1.63 12.18
N GLY A 83 6.33 2.37 11.50
CA GLY A 83 7.46 1.79 10.75
C GLY A 83 7.06 0.82 9.64
N ARG A 84 5.78 0.80 9.25
CA ARG A 84 5.20 -0.23 8.38
C ARG A 84 5.43 0.12 6.92
N VAL A 85 6.01 -0.80 6.15
CA VAL A 85 6.11 -0.68 4.69
C VAL A 85 5.11 -1.57 3.98
N ARG A 86 4.22 -0.96 3.20
CA ARG A 86 3.23 -1.67 2.38
C ARG A 86 3.85 -2.09 1.05
N LEU A 87 4.40 -3.30 1.01
CA LEU A 87 4.90 -3.91 -0.22
C LEU A 87 3.97 -5.05 -0.65
N CYS A 88 3.48 -5.01 -1.89
CA CYS A 88 2.64 -6.06 -2.45
C CYS A 88 3.49 -7.06 -3.25
N PHE A 89 3.81 -8.21 -2.67
CA PHE A 89 4.52 -9.29 -3.35
C PHE A 89 3.63 -10.03 -4.35
N GLY A 90 4.20 -10.49 -5.47
CA GLY A 90 3.52 -11.37 -6.44
C GLY A 90 2.30 -10.78 -7.14
N SER A 91 2.03 -9.49 -6.92
CA SER A 91 0.77 -8.86 -7.26
C SER A 91 0.62 -8.62 -8.76
N ARG A 92 1.70 -8.41 -9.53
CA ARG A 92 1.61 -8.12 -10.96
C ARG A 92 1.11 -9.30 -11.79
N LYS A 93 1.69 -10.49 -11.61
CA LYS A 93 1.30 -11.71 -12.36
C LYS A 93 -0.14 -12.11 -12.03
N LEU A 94 -0.44 -12.15 -10.73
CA LEU A 94 -1.79 -12.49 -10.27
C LEU A 94 -2.82 -11.42 -10.62
N PHE A 95 -2.45 -10.13 -10.63
CA PHE A 95 -3.36 -9.06 -11.10
C PHE A 95 -3.60 -9.16 -12.61
N GLY A 96 -2.58 -9.44 -13.41
CA GLY A 96 -2.71 -9.63 -14.85
C GLY A 96 -3.61 -10.81 -15.23
N ALA A 97 -3.71 -11.82 -14.36
CA ALA A 97 -4.54 -13.00 -14.60
C ALA A 97 -6.04 -12.69 -14.73
N GLN A 98 -6.52 -11.55 -14.22
CA GLN A 98 -7.92 -11.14 -14.36
C GLN A 98 -8.35 -10.93 -15.82
N PHE A 99 -7.39 -10.62 -16.71
CA PHE A 99 -7.66 -10.31 -18.12
C PHE A 99 -7.72 -11.54 -19.01
N ALA A 100 -7.30 -12.71 -18.52
CA ALA A 100 -7.32 -13.97 -19.27
C ALA A 100 -7.60 -15.15 -18.33
N LEU A 101 -8.81 -15.21 -17.77
CA LEU A 101 -9.17 -16.12 -16.67
C LEU A 101 -8.93 -17.59 -17.01
N THR A 102 -9.47 -18.08 -18.12
CA THR A 102 -9.36 -19.49 -18.54
C THR A 102 -7.90 -19.91 -18.77
N GLN A 103 -7.09 -19.05 -19.39
CA GLN A 103 -5.66 -19.31 -19.62
C GLN A 103 -4.85 -19.29 -18.32
N ASN A 104 -5.32 -18.57 -17.31
CA ASN A 104 -4.70 -18.51 -15.99
C ASN A 104 -5.31 -19.51 -14.99
N GLY A 105 -6.16 -20.42 -15.46
CA GLY A 105 -6.75 -21.48 -14.64
C GLY A 105 -7.87 -21.03 -13.70
N TYR A 106 -8.48 -19.87 -13.95
CA TYR A 106 -9.66 -19.41 -13.21
C TYR A 106 -10.93 -19.65 -14.02
N ALA A 107 -11.92 -20.29 -13.40
CA ALA A 107 -13.24 -20.52 -14.00
C ALA A 107 -14.08 -19.24 -14.03
N SER A 108 -13.81 -18.31 -13.11
CA SER A 108 -14.52 -17.04 -13.03
C SER A 108 -13.70 -15.90 -12.45
N HIS A 109 -14.15 -14.67 -12.70
CA HIS A 109 -13.57 -13.48 -12.09
C HIS A 109 -13.77 -13.45 -10.56
N ALA A 110 -14.85 -14.07 -10.06
CA ALA A 110 -15.11 -14.18 -8.62
C ALA A 110 -14.05 -15.06 -7.93
N GLU A 111 -13.69 -16.18 -8.55
CA GLU A 111 -12.65 -17.09 -8.07
C GLU A 111 -11.27 -16.42 -8.05
N TRP A 112 -10.91 -15.72 -9.13
CA TRP A 112 -9.70 -14.90 -9.17
C TRP A 112 -9.67 -13.85 -8.06
N LYS A 113 -10.78 -13.14 -7.84
CA LYS A 113 -10.88 -12.09 -6.82
C LYS A 113 -10.72 -12.65 -5.40
N ALA A 114 -11.27 -13.83 -5.13
CA ALA A 114 -11.11 -14.51 -3.85
C ALA A 114 -9.63 -14.90 -3.61
N ASP A 115 -8.98 -15.55 -4.57
CA ASP A 115 -7.55 -15.91 -4.46
C ASP A 115 -6.64 -14.67 -4.34
N TRP A 116 -6.96 -13.60 -5.08
CA TRP A 116 -6.30 -12.31 -4.97
C TRP A 116 -6.43 -11.68 -3.58
N GLN A 117 -7.63 -11.72 -2.99
CA GLN A 117 -7.89 -11.17 -1.66
C GLN A 117 -7.18 -11.99 -0.57
N VAL A 118 -7.24 -13.32 -0.63
CA VAL A 118 -6.57 -14.22 0.32
C VAL A 118 -5.06 -14.00 0.32
N ARG A 119 -4.42 -14.02 -0.86
CA ARG A 119 -2.97 -13.81 -0.99
C ARG A 119 -2.53 -12.43 -0.49
N ARG A 120 -3.40 -11.42 -0.56
CA ARG A 120 -3.17 -10.08 0.00
C ARG A 120 -3.47 -9.98 1.51
N ALA A 121 -4.44 -10.74 2.02
CA ALA A 121 -4.78 -10.77 3.45
C ALA A 121 -3.71 -11.51 4.27
N VAL A 122 -3.16 -12.61 3.74
CA VAL A 122 -2.08 -13.37 4.38
C VAL A 122 -0.81 -12.52 4.58
N LEU A 123 -0.54 -11.56 3.68
CA LEU A 123 0.56 -10.61 3.83
C LEU A 123 0.30 -9.56 4.94
N ARG A 124 -0.95 -9.28 5.30
CA ARG A 124 -1.28 -8.39 6.45
C ARG A 124 -1.01 -9.05 7.79
N ALA A 125 -1.30 -10.34 7.94
CA ALA A 125 -1.13 -11.06 9.20
C ALA A 125 0.34 -11.42 9.49
N ARG A 126 1.15 -11.74 8.47
CA ARG A 126 2.57 -12.11 8.65
C ARG A 126 3.48 -10.93 9.00
N GLN A 127 3.14 -9.72 8.60
CA GLN A 127 3.93 -8.52 8.95
C GLN A 127 3.81 -8.17 10.44
N GLN A 128 2.66 -8.45 11.08
CA GLN A 128 2.41 -8.17 12.50
C GLN A 128 3.08 -9.19 13.44
N GLY A 129 3.36 -10.40 12.99
CA GLY A 129 3.99 -11.45 13.81
C GLY A 129 5.52 -11.36 13.93
N ARG A 130 6.19 -10.48 13.16
CA ARG A 130 7.66 -10.32 13.20
C ARG A 130 8.14 -9.24 14.17
N ASP A 131 7.32 -8.24 14.45
CA ASP A 131 7.62 -7.17 15.42
C ASP A 131 7.61 -7.68 16.88
N GLY A 132 7.08 -8.87 17.15
CA GLY A 132 7.05 -9.48 18.48
C GLY A 132 8.28 -10.33 18.88
N ARG A 133 9.32 -10.44 18.04
CA ARG A 133 10.52 -11.26 18.35
C ARG A 133 11.81 -10.46 18.58
N GLN A 134 11.78 -9.14 18.56
CA GLN A 134 12.92 -8.28 18.92
C GLN A 134 12.75 -7.74 20.34
N SER A 135 12.71 -8.61 21.36
CA SER A 135 12.77 -8.19 22.77
C SER A 135 13.31 -9.30 23.66
N ILE A 136 14.44 -9.92 23.30
CA ILE A 136 15.27 -10.68 24.25
C ILE A 136 16.73 -10.39 23.92
N VAL A 137 17.29 -9.37 24.55
CA VAL A 137 18.74 -9.16 24.62
C VAL A 137 19.14 -9.66 26.02
N PRO A 138 19.98 -10.71 26.15
CA PRO A 138 20.46 -11.12 27.46
C PRO A 138 21.55 -10.14 27.91
N GLY A 139 21.31 -9.46 29.04
CA GLY A 139 22.32 -8.64 29.69
C GLY A 139 23.52 -9.49 30.10
N LYS A 140 24.69 -9.14 29.59
CA LYS A 140 25.96 -9.67 30.09
C LYS A 140 26.39 -8.84 31.31
N ARG A 141 26.61 -9.55 32.42
CA ARG A 141 27.46 -9.13 33.53
C ARG A 141 28.92 -9.09 33.09
#